data_AF-A0A7U7GCG2-F1
#
_entry.id   AF-A0A7U7GCG2-F1
#
_cell.length_a   1.000
_cell.length_b   1.000
_cell.length_c   1.000
_cell.angle_alpha   90.00
_cell.angle_beta   90.00
_cell.angle_gamma   90.00
#
_symmetry.space_group_name_H-M   'P 1'
#
loop_
_entity.id
_entity.type
_entity.pdbx_description
1 polymer ?
#
loop_
_entity_poly.entity_id
_entity_poly.type
_entity_poly.pdbx_seq_one_letter_code
_entity_poly.pdbx_strand_id
1 'polypeptide(L)'
;MDDYTLRLYDMLASLSPRPGDHPTVVVLTPGIYNSAYFEHSYLAQQMGVELVEGSDLEVGDDDCVYMRTIEGLERVDVIYRRIDDLFMDPEVFHPDSSLGVPGLMRAWRKGNVALANAPGAGVADDKVVYAFVPEIIKYYLDQDPLIANVPSYLCMREKDRKYVLANLDKLVVKPANESGGYGMMVGPHATSAEHKRFAKLIQKDPRNYMAQPTLALSTSPTLCDDNQMEPRHIDLRPFILSGGPGTSYVTTGGLTRVALRKGSLVVNSSQGGGSKDTWIVDTEGF
;
A
#
# COMPACT_ATOMS: atom_id res chain seq x y z
N MET A 1 -18.48 15.76 6.86
CA MET A 1 -19.07 14.41 6.98
C MET A 1 -18.29 13.58 5.98
N ASP A 2 -17.50 12.63 6.46
CA ASP A 2 -16.47 11.94 5.67
C ASP A 2 -17.14 11.05 4.60
N ASP A 3 -16.99 11.40 3.32
CA ASP A 3 -17.65 10.72 2.19
C ASP A 3 -16.82 9.57 1.61
N TYR A 4 -15.68 9.25 2.23
CA TYR A 4 -14.73 8.27 1.71
C TYR A 4 -15.33 6.90 1.38
N THR A 5 -16.14 6.33 2.28
CA THR A 5 -16.72 4.99 2.06
C THR A 5 -17.73 4.98 0.92
N LEU A 6 -18.53 6.04 0.78
CA LEU A 6 -19.43 6.21 -0.36
C LEU A 6 -18.64 6.35 -1.66
N ARG A 7 -17.59 7.18 -1.68
CA ARG A 7 -16.70 7.33 -2.84
C ARG A 7 -15.99 6.03 -3.20
N LEU A 8 -15.60 5.25 -2.19
CA LEU A 8 -14.97 3.94 -2.37
C LEU A 8 -15.97 2.97 -3.02
N TYR A 9 -17.20 2.92 -2.53
CA TYR A 9 -18.26 2.12 -3.15
C TYR A 9 -18.51 2.53 -4.60
N ASP A 10 -18.69 3.83 -4.89
CA ASP A 10 -18.91 4.33 -6.24
C ASP A 10 -17.75 3.95 -7.18
N MET A 11 -16.51 4.07 -6.69
CA MET A 11 -15.32 3.66 -7.43
C MET A 11 -15.34 2.16 -7.70
N LEU A 12 -15.60 1.31 -6.70
CA LEU A 12 -15.68 -0.14 -6.86
C LEU A 12 -16.79 -0.52 -7.84
N ALA A 13 -17.98 0.04 -7.69
CA ALA A 13 -19.12 -0.19 -8.57
C ALA A 13 -18.80 0.16 -10.03
N SER A 14 -18.02 1.23 -10.27
CA SER A 14 -17.58 1.63 -11.61
C SER A 14 -16.66 0.62 -12.30
N LEU A 15 -16.06 -0.33 -11.55
CA LEU A 15 -15.22 -1.39 -12.09
C LEU A 15 -16.03 -2.60 -12.59
N SER A 16 -17.34 -2.63 -12.37
CA SER A 16 -18.19 -3.77 -12.75
C SER A 16 -18.00 -4.13 -14.23
N PRO A 17 -17.76 -5.41 -14.56
CA PRO A 17 -17.66 -5.85 -15.96
C PRO A 17 -19.03 -5.94 -16.65
N ARG A 18 -20.13 -5.90 -15.90
CA ARG A 18 -21.48 -5.97 -16.44
C ARG A 18 -22.11 -4.59 -16.54
N PRO A 19 -22.81 -4.27 -17.66
CA PRO A 19 -23.64 -3.08 -17.73
C PRO A 19 -24.85 -3.24 -16.80
N GLY A 20 -25.14 -2.21 -16.01
CA GLY A 20 -26.26 -2.18 -15.09
C GLY A 20 -26.05 -1.15 -13.98
N ASP A 21 -27.13 -0.80 -13.28
CA ASP A 21 -27.12 0.29 -12.28
C ASP A 21 -26.70 -0.19 -10.87
N HIS A 22 -26.75 -1.49 -10.61
CA HIS A 22 -26.52 -2.08 -9.28
C HIS A 22 -25.62 -3.32 -9.37
N PRO A 23 -24.29 -3.15 -9.42
CA PRO A 23 -23.36 -4.27 -9.36
C PRO A 23 -23.30 -4.86 -7.94
N THR A 24 -23.17 -6.18 -7.84
CA THR A 24 -22.93 -6.85 -6.55
C THR A 24 -21.45 -6.71 -6.18
N VAL A 25 -21.17 -5.83 -5.22
CA VAL A 25 -19.84 -5.58 -4.66
C VAL A 25 -19.70 -6.33 -3.33
N VAL A 26 -18.56 -6.96 -3.09
CA VAL A 26 -18.26 -7.64 -1.81
C VAL A 26 -16.85 -7.30 -1.31
N VAL A 27 -16.63 -7.40 0.00
CA VAL A 27 -15.30 -7.30 0.62
C VAL A 27 -14.81 -8.70 0.99
N LEU A 28 -13.77 -9.18 0.29
CA LEU A 28 -13.17 -10.49 0.58
C LEU A 28 -12.11 -10.34 1.68
N THR A 29 -12.34 -10.98 2.83
CA THR A 29 -11.48 -10.91 4.02
C THR A 29 -10.82 -12.26 4.33
N PRO A 30 -9.59 -12.29 4.87
CA PRO A 30 -8.96 -13.53 5.35
C PRO A 30 -9.50 -14.01 6.71
N GLY A 31 -10.53 -13.35 7.24
CA GLY A 31 -11.21 -13.71 8.49
C GLY A 31 -10.65 -13.05 9.75
N ILE A 32 -11.27 -13.41 10.88
CA ILE A 32 -11.13 -12.74 12.19
C ILE A 32 -9.71 -12.72 12.78
N TYR A 33 -8.84 -13.64 12.34
CA TYR A 33 -7.47 -13.75 12.86
C TYR A 33 -6.50 -12.76 12.21
N ASN A 34 -6.95 -11.96 11.25
CA ASN A 34 -6.16 -10.89 10.65
C ASN A 34 -6.25 -9.60 11.49
N SER A 35 -5.11 -8.95 11.72
CA SER A 35 -5.03 -7.72 12.52
C SER A 35 -5.85 -6.54 11.96
N ALA A 36 -6.14 -6.54 10.66
CA ALA A 36 -6.94 -5.52 9.99
C ALA A 36 -8.42 -5.92 9.82
N TYR A 37 -8.87 -7.07 10.37
CA TYR A 37 -10.24 -7.55 10.19
C TYR A 37 -11.31 -6.52 10.61
N PHE A 38 -11.07 -5.80 11.71
CA PHE A 38 -11.97 -4.72 12.14
C PHE A 38 -12.18 -3.68 11.04
N GLU A 39 -11.10 -3.25 10.37
CA GLU A 39 -11.17 -2.29 9.26
C GLU A 39 -11.95 -2.88 8.08
N HIS A 40 -11.77 -4.17 7.78
CA HIS A 40 -12.51 -4.84 6.71
C HIS A 40 -14.01 -4.83 6.99
N SER A 41 -14.41 -5.25 8.20
CA SER A 41 -15.81 -5.23 8.62
C SER A 41 -16.41 -3.84 8.68
N TYR A 42 -15.64 -2.85 9.12
CA TYR A 42 -16.06 -1.46 9.17
C TYR A 42 -16.31 -0.90 7.77
N LEU A 43 -15.38 -1.11 6.83
CA LEU A 43 -15.54 -0.66 5.45
C LEU A 43 -16.73 -1.35 4.76
N ALA A 44 -16.88 -2.66 4.92
CA ALA A 44 -18.03 -3.40 4.37
C ALA A 44 -19.35 -2.85 4.89
N GLN A 45 -19.46 -2.67 6.22
CA GLN A 45 -20.65 -2.11 6.86
C GLN A 45 -20.95 -0.67 6.41
N GLN A 46 -19.95 0.20 6.33
CA GLN A 46 -20.15 1.59 5.93
C GLN A 46 -20.47 1.75 4.43
N MET A 47 -19.98 0.85 3.58
CA MET A 47 -20.34 0.78 2.17
C MET A 47 -21.70 0.11 1.94
N GLY A 48 -22.22 -0.63 2.92
CA GLY A 48 -23.45 -1.40 2.78
C GLY A 48 -23.29 -2.62 1.87
N VAL A 49 -22.13 -3.27 1.91
CA VAL A 49 -21.79 -4.45 1.10
C VAL A 49 -21.47 -5.65 1.99
N GLU A 50 -21.56 -6.85 1.42
CA GLU A 50 -21.27 -8.08 2.16
C GLU A 50 -19.77 -8.24 2.47
N LEU A 51 -19.49 -8.67 3.69
CA LEU A 51 -18.16 -9.11 4.11
C LEU A 51 -18.11 -10.63 3.98
N VAL A 52 -17.26 -11.13 3.08
CA VAL A 52 -17.21 -12.55 2.71
C VAL A 52 -15.82 -13.14 2.95
N GLU A 53 -15.76 -14.40 3.34
CA GLU A 53 -14.54 -15.22 3.33
C GLU A 53 -14.49 -16.06 2.05
N GLY A 54 -13.33 -16.66 1.74
CA GLY A 54 -13.15 -17.46 0.53
C GLY A 54 -14.16 -18.62 0.41
N SER A 55 -14.60 -19.20 1.54
CA SER A 55 -15.59 -20.28 1.58
C SER A 55 -17.01 -19.86 1.19
N ASP A 56 -17.32 -18.57 1.27
CA ASP A 56 -18.64 -18.02 0.94
C ASP A 56 -18.80 -17.80 -0.57
N LEU A 57 -17.70 -17.86 -1.31
CA LEU A 57 -17.64 -17.67 -2.74
C LEU A 57 -17.35 -18.98 -3.48
N GLU A 58 -17.86 -19.11 -4.70
CA GLU A 58 -17.48 -20.18 -5.61
C GLU A 58 -17.42 -19.69 -7.06
N VAL A 59 -16.58 -20.32 -7.87
CA VAL A 59 -16.52 -20.08 -9.30
C VAL A 59 -17.28 -21.19 -10.02
N GLY A 60 -18.30 -20.81 -10.79
CA GLY A 60 -19.11 -21.74 -11.57
C GLY A 60 -18.38 -22.26 -12.82
N ASP A 61 -18.98 -23.26 -13.48
CA ASP A 61 -18.47 -23.82 -14.75
C ASP A 61 -18.44 -22.79 -15.90
N ASP A 62 -19.19 -21.70 -15.77
CA ASP A 62 -19.19 -20.56 -16.70
C ASP A 62 -18.09 -19.53 -16.39
N ASP A 63 -17.23 -19.82 -15.41
CA ASP A 63 -16.20 -18.94 -14.86
C ASP A 63 -16.76 -17.60 -14.34
N CYS A 64 -17.99 -17.58 -13.83
CA CYS A 64 -18.52 -16.47 -13.04
C CYS A 64 -18.31 -16.73 -11.55
N VAL A 65 -18.14 -15.67 -10.76
CA VAL A 65 -18.04 -15.77 -9.30
C VAL A 65 -19.42 -15.61 -8.68
N TYR A 66 -19.75 -16.48 -7.75
CA TYR A 66 -21.00 -16.50 -7.02
C TYR A 66 -20.77 -16.47 -5.51
N MET A 67 -21.63 -15.75 -4.81
CA MET A 67 -21.74 -15.77 -3.36
C MET A 67 -22.87 -16.72 -2.95
N ARG A 68 -22.62 -17.55 -1.94
CA ARG A 68 -23.62 -18.46 -1.36
C ARG A 68 -24.55 -17.66 -0.44
N THR A 69 -25.83 -17.62 -0.76
CA THR A 69 -26.88 -17.07 0.10
C THR A 69 -27.88 -18.16 0.49
N ILE A 70 -28.77 -17.85 1.43
CA ILE A 70 -29.87 -18.75 1.81
C ILE A 70 -30.88 -18.94 0.67
N GLU A 71 -30.97 -18.00 -0.27
CA GLU A 71 -31.90 -18.03 -1.41
C GLU A 71 -31.27 -18.69 -2.65
N GLY A 72 -29.95 -18.90 -2.63
CA GLY A 72 -29.21 -19.54 -3.72
C GLY A 72 -27.90 -18.81 -4.01
N LEU A 73 -27.43 -18.96 -5.25
CA LEU A 73 -26.20 -18.31 -5.70
C LEU A 73 -26.49 -16.93 -6.27
N GLU A 74 -25.84 -15.92 -5.71
CA GLU A 74 -25.88 -14.56 -6.24
C GLU A 74 -24.57 -14.25 -6.96
N ARG A 75 -24.63 -13.76 -8.20
CA ARG A 75 -23.44 -13.44 -8.97
C ARG A 75 -22.75 -12.19 -8.42
N VAL A 76 -21.45 -12.29 -8.16
CA VAL A 76 -20.60 -11.18 -7.71
C VAL A 76 -19.92 -10.51 -8.91
N ASP A 77 -19.95 -9.18 -8.94
CA ASP A 77 -19.37 -8.36 -10.01
C ASP A 77 -18.00 -7.82 -9.65
N VAL A 78 -17.83 -7.37 -8.42
CA VAL A 78 -16.63 -6.69 -7.95
C VAL A 78 -16.26 -7.20 -6.57
N ILE A 79 -14.99 -7.58 -6.41
CA ILE A 79 -14.43 -8.01 -5.13
C ILE A 79 -13.39 -7.00 -4.70
N TYR A 80 -13.67 -6.27 -3.62
CA TYR A 80 -12.66 -5.52 -2.89
C TYR A 80 -11.89 -6.50 -1.99
N ARG A 81 -10.75 -6.98 -2.48
CA ARG A 81 -9.97 -8.00 -1.77
C ARG A 81 -9.08 -7.38 -0.71
N ARG A 82 -9.09 -7.99 0.47
CA ARG A 82 -8.20 -7.71 1.60
C ARG A 82 -7.28 -8.90 1.90
N ILE A 83 -6.99 -9.68 0.86
CA ILE A 83 -6.13 -10.87 0.86
C ILE A 83 -5.02 -10.65 -0.17
N ASP A 84 -3.80 -11.08 0.16
CA ASP A 84 -2.64 -11.02 -0.73
C ASP A 84 -2.78 -11.96 -1.94
N ASP A 85 -2.14 -11.60 -3.06
CA ASP A 85 -2.23 -12.31 -4.34
C ASP A 85 -1.93 -13.81 -4.20
N LEU A 86 -0.94 -14.18 -3.40
CA LEU A 86 -0.52 -15.58 -3.28
C LEU A 86 -1.55 -16.49 -2.59
N PHE A 87 -2.51 -15.92 -1.88
CA PHE A 87 -3.52 -16.66 -1.12
C PHE A 87 -4.91 -16.62 -1.76
N MET A 88 -5.12 -15.83 -2.82
CA MET A 88 -6.46 -15.55 -3.36
C MET A 88 -7.04 -16.67 -4.24
N ASP A 89 -6.20 -17.51 -4.85
CA ASP A 89 -6.64 -18.60 -5.74
C ASP A 89 -5.66 -19.79 -5.65
N PRO A 90 -6.04 -20.89 -4.99
CA PRO A 90 -5.17 -22.05 -4.81
C PRO A 90 -4.88 -22.80 -6.12
N GLU A 91 -5.64 -22.58 -7.20
CA GLU A 91 -5.35 -23.22 -8.49
C GLU A 91 -4.16 -22.59 -9.22
N VAL A 92 -3.84 -21.33 -8.90
CA VAL A 92 -2.80 -20.56 -9.58
C VAL A 92 -1.60 -20.28 -8.67
N PHE A 93 -1.84 -20.05 -7.37
CA PHE A 93 -0.81 -19.62 -6.43
C PHE A 93 -0.47 -20.70 -5.40
N HIS A 94 -0.74 -20.47 -4.11
CA HIS A 94 -0.48 -21.44 -3.07
C HIS A 94 -1.61 -22.47 -3.00
N PRO A 95 -1.35 -23.76 -3.35
CA PRO A 95 -2.39 -24.79 -3.39
C PRO A 95 -2.97 -25.11 -2.01
N ASP A 96 -2.20 -24.86 -0.96
CA ASP A 96 -2.62 -25.09 0.43
C ASP A 96 -3.39 -23.88 1.02
N SER A 97 -3.63 -22.82 0.25
CA SER A 97 -4.39 -21.66 0.72
C SER A 97 -5.86 -22.02 0.95
N SER A 98 -6.34 -21.81 2.17
CA SER A 98 -7.76 -21.89 2.52
C SER A 98 -8.47 -20.53 2.55
N LEU A 99 -7.77 -19.44 2.21
CA LEU A 99 -8.30 -18.07 2.30
C LEU A 99 -8.95 -17.60 0.98
N GLY A 100 -8.51 -18.19 -0.13
CA GLY A 100 -8.90 -17.78 -1.48
C GLY A 100 -10.12 -18.52 -2.02
N VAL A 101 -10.40 -18.29 -3.30
CA VAL A 101 -11.50 -18.91 -4.04
C VAL A 101 -10.91 -19.65 -5.25
N PRO A 102 -11.01 -20.99 -5.32
CA PRO A 102 -10.53 -21.76 -6.46
C PRO A 102 -11.13 -21.26 -7.78
N GLY A 103 -10.27 -20.96 -8.77
CA GLY A 103 -10.69 -20.53 -10.10
C GLY A 103 -10.95 -19.03 -10.24
N LEU A 104 -10.75 -18.23 -9.18
CA LEU A 104 -10.96 -16.79 -9.18
C LEU A 104 -10.15 -16.08 -10.27
N MET A 105 -8.90 -16.52 -10.49
CA MET A 105 -8.05 -15.96 -11.54
C MET A 105 -8.56 -16.29 -12.93
N ARG A 106 -9.24 -17.43 -13.13
CA ARG A 106 -9.88 -17.75 -14.42
C ARG A 106 -11.04 -16.78 -14.68
N ALA A 107 -11.91 -16.57 -13.70
CA ALA A 107 -13.03 -15.64 -13.77
C ALA A 107 -12.57 -14.21 -14.05
N TRP A 108 -11.55 -13.74 -13.33
CA TRP A 108 -10.96 -12.41 -13.52
C TRP A 108 -10.33 -12.27 -14.92
N ARG A 109 -9.55 -13.25 -15.38
CA ARG A 109 -8.93 -13.21 -16.72
C ARG A 109 -9.94 -13.23 -17.87
N LYS A 110 -11.11 -13.82 -17.66
CA LYS A 110 -12.23 -13.78 -18.62
C LYS A 110 -13.03 -12.47 -18.55
N GLY A 111 -12.74 -11.60 -17.60
CA GLY A 111 -13.47 -10.34 -17.40
C GLY A 111 -14.86 -10.56 -16.79
N ASN A 112 -15.10 -11.68 -16.09
CA ASN A 112 -16.40 -11.97 -15.49
C ASN A 112 -16.59 -11.35 -14.10
N VAL A 113 -15.50 -10.92 -13.46
CA VAL A 113 -15.43 -10.26 -12.15
C VAL A 113 -14.30 -9.23 -12.17
N ALA A 114 -14.47 -8.11 -11.47
CA ALA A 114 -13.41 -7.15 -11.21
C ALA A 114 -12.80 -7.37 -9.82
N LEU A 115 -11.49 -7.20 -9.72
CA LEU A 115 -10.75 -7.34 -8.47
C LEU A 115 -10.05 -6.02 -8.13
N ALA A 116 -10.33 -5.51 -6.94
CA ALA A 116 -9.74 -4.28 -6.43
C ALA A 116 -8.93 -4.56 -5.14
N ASN A 117 -7.63 -4.26 -5.07
CA ASN A 117 -6.76 -3.86 -6.17
C ASN A 117 -6.50 -5.02 -7.15
N ALA A 118 -6.14 -4.72 -8.40
CA ALA A 118 -5.88 -5.76 -9.39
C ALA A 118 -4.72 -6.70 -8.97
N PRO A 119 -4.79 -8.01 -9.26
CA PRO A 119 -3.66 -8.92 -9.13
C PRO A 119 -2.42 -8.40 -9.87
N GLY A 120 -1.24 -8.49 -9.24
CA GLY A 120 0.02 -8.02 -9.78
C GLY A 120 0.31 -6.53 -9.58
N ALA A 121 -0.61 -5.75 -9.00
CA ALA A 121 -0.40 -4.32 -8.72
C ALA A 121 0.85 -4.06 -7.84
N GLY A 122 1.27 -5.04 -7.04
CA GLY A 122 2.47 -4.95 -6.19
C GLY A 122 3.77 -4.68 -6.97
N VAL A 123 3.84 -4.98 -8.28
CA VAL A 123 5.04 -4.67 -9.08
C VAL A 123 5.27 -3.16 -9.19
N ALA A 124 4.20 -2.35 -9.14
CA ALA A 124 4.29 -0.90 -9.27
C ALA A 124 4.77 -0.21 -7.97
N ASP A 125 4.55 -0.85 -6.82
CA ASP A 125 4.99 -0.38 -5.50
C ASP A 125 6.33 -1.00 -5.06
N ASP A 126 7.00 -1.73 -5.96
CA ASP A 126 8.34 -2.24 -5.71
C ASP A 126 9.33 -1.09 -5.47
N LYS A 127 10.25 -1.26 -4.51
CA LYS A 127 11.19 -0.19 -4.11
C LYS A 127 12.10 0.26 -5.24
N VAL A 128 12.45 -0.64 -6.17
CA VAL A 128 13.27 -0.30 -7.32
C VAL A 128 12.42 0.46 -8.33
N VAL A 129 11.18 0.01 -8.58
CA VAL A 129 10.22 0.69 -9.48
C VAL A 129 9.89 2.09 -8.97
N TYR A 130 9.77 2.30 -7.66
CA TYR A 130 9.58 3.61 -7.04
C TYR A 130 10.60 4.65 -7.53
N ALA A 131 11.88 4.26 -7.71
CA ALA A 131 12.91 5.18 -8.17
C ALA A 131 12.71 5.68 -9.62
N PHE A 132 11.83 5.03 -10.40
CA PHE A 132 11.50 5.38 -11.78
C PHE A 132 10.16 6.11 -11.92
N VAL A 133 9.42 6.36 -10.83
CA VAL A 133 8.13 7.05 -10.88
C VAL A 133 8.21 8.41 -11.59
N PRO A 134 9.25 9.26 -11.39
CA PRO A 134 9.40 10.49 -12.15
C PRO A 134 9.48 10.27 -13.66
N GLU A 135 10.27 9.28 -14.10
CA GLU A 135 10.39 8.91 -15.51
C GLU A 135 9.10 8.29 -16.06
N ILE A 136 8.35 7.53 -15.25
CA ILE A 136 7.02 6.98 -15.60
C ILE A 136 6.04 8.13 -15.84
N ILE A 137 5.97 9.12 -14.93
CA ILE A 137 5.13 10.32 -15.09
C ILE A 137 5.51 11.04 -16.39
N LYS A 138 6.80 11.27 -16.61
CA LYS A 138 7.28 11.94 -17.83
C LYS A 138 6.95 11.15 -19.10
N TYR A 139 7.10 9.84 -19.08
CA TYR A 139 6.85 8.99 -20.24
C TYR A 139 5.37 8.92 -20.62
N TYR A 140 4.47 8.72 -19.65
CA TYR A 140 3.04 8.52 -19.92
C TYR A 140 2.24 9.82 -20.01
N LEU A 141 2.65 10.87 -19.28
CA LEU A 141 1.90 12.13 -19.18
C LEU A 141 2.61 13.32 -19.83
N ASP A 142 3.88 13.16 -20.23
CA ASP A 142 4.76 14.25 -20.68
C ASP A 142 4.87 15.44 -19.70
N GLN A 143 4.64 15.17 -18.42
CA GLN A 143 4.65 16.16 -17.34
C GLN A 143 5.83 15.97 -16.40
N ASP A 144 6.18 17.05 -15.69
CA ASP A 144 7.10 16.98 -14.56
C ASP A 144 6.33 16.58 -13.28
N PRO A 145 6.91 15.77 -12.38
CA PRO A 145 6.24 15.36 -11.16
C PRO A 145 5.98 16.55 -10.23
N LEU A 146 4.72 16.76 -9.86
CA LEU A 146 4.32 17.81 -8.90
C LEU A 146 4.82 17.52 -7.49
N ILE A 147 4.86 16.24 -7.11
CA ILE A 147 5.41 15.77 -5.83
C ILE A 147 6.73 15.07 -6.13
N ALA A 148 7.82 15.61 -5.60
CA ALA A 148 9.15 15.06 -5.82
C ALA A 148 9.33 13.73 -5.08
N ASN A 149 9.92 12.75 -5.77
CA ASN A 149 10.40 11.55 -5.11
C ASN A 149 11.62 11.84 -4.25
N VAL A 150 11.81 11.00 -3.22
CA VAL A 150 13.06 11.00 -2.46
C VAL A 150 14.21 10.58 -3.39
N PRO A 151 15.31 11.37 -3.49
CA PRO A 151 16.47 10.99 -4.30
C PRO A 151 16.95 9.59 -3.93
N SER A 152 16.93 8.69 -4.91
CA SER A 152 17.19 7.27 -4.69
C SER A 152 18.31 6.80 -5.61
N TYR A 153 19.37 6.29 -5.00
CA TYR A 153 20.55 5.76 -5.70
C TYR A 153 20.41 4.26 -5.86
N LEU A 154 20.37 3.77 -7.10
CA LEU A 154 20.21 2.35 -7.39
C LEU A 154 21.59 1.71 -7.55
N CYS A 155 22.01 0.83 -6.64
CA CYS A 155 23.38 0.31 -6.67
C CYS A 155 23.66 -0.59 -7.89
N MET A 156 22.63 -1.02 -8.64
CA MET A 156 22.82 -1.65 -9.96
C MET A 156 23.42 -0.70 -11.00
N ARG A 157 23.22 0.61 -10.87
CA ARG A 157 23.85 1.62 -11.74
C ARG A 157 25.25 1.91 -11.22
N GLU A 158 26.25 1.77 -12.08
CA GLU A 158 27.65 1.90 -11.66
C GLU A 158 27.98 3.27 -11.03
N LYS A 159 27.44 4.35 -11.62
CA LYS A 159 27.60 5.73 -11.12
C LYS A 159 27.04 5.88 -9.71
N ASP A 160 25.82 5.42 -9.49
CA ASP A 160 25.12 5.47 -8.21
C ASP A 160 25.86 4.62 -7.18
N ARG A 161 26.28 3.40 -7.54
CA ARG A 161 27.06 2.52 -6.67
C ARG A 161 28.36 3.16 -6.20
N LYS A 162 29.11 3.79 -7.11
CA LYS A 162 30.35 4.51 -6.77
C LYS A 162 30.07 5.63 -5.77
N TYR A 163 29.01 6.40 -5.99
CA TYR A 163 28.60 7.47 -5.08
C TYR A 163 28.20 6.92 -3.70
N VAL A 164 27.38 5.87 -3.66
CA VAL A 164 26.91 5.24 -2.41
C VAL A 164 28.09 4.71 -1.60
N LEU A 165 28.99 3.94 -2.21
CA LEU A 165 30.17 3.38 -1.53
C LEU A 165 31.10 4.47 -0.98
N ALA A 166 31.19 5.61 -1.65
CA ALA A 166 32.01 6.75 -1.20
C ALA A 166 31.36 7.60 -0.09
N ASN A 167 30.05 7.46 0.14
CA ASN A 167 29.27 8.30 1.06
C ASN A 167 28.36 7.48 2.01
N LEU A 168 28.76 6.24 2.34
CA LEU A 168 27.98 5.34 3.19
C LEU A 168 27.64 5.92 4.57
N ASP A 169 28.49 6.81 5.08
CA ASP A 169 28.35 7.52 6.35
C ASP A 169 27.22 8.57 6.34
N LYS A 170 26.71 8.96 5.16
CA LYS A 170 25.68 10.01 5.00
C LYS A 170 24.33 9.47 4.54
N LEU A 171 24.30 8.23 4.09
CA LEU A 171 23.18 7.62 3.41
C LEU A 171 22.50 6.55 4.26
N VAL A 172 21.23 6.31 3.97
CA VAL A 172 20.48 5.17 4.47
C VAL A 172 20.48 4.10 3.38
N VAL A 173 21.07 2.94 3.63
CA VAL A 173 21.14 1.81 2.68
C VAL A 173 20.10 0.76 3.05
N LYS A 174 19.33 0.30 2.06
CA LYS A 174 18.22 -0.64 2.25
C LYS A 174 18.28 -1.77 1.21
N PRO A 175 17.87 -2.99 1.55
CA PRO A 175 17.62 -4.04 0.57
C PRO A 175 16.43 -3.69 -0.31
N ALA A 176 16.50 -4.01 -1.60
CA ALA A 176 15.43 -3.79 -2.57
C ALA A 176 14.20 -4.68 -2.30
N ASN A 177 14.43 -5.97 -2.00
CA ASN A 177 13.36 -6.97 -1.96
C ASN A 177 12.81 -7.31 -0.56
N GLU A 178 13.26 -6.64 0.51
CA GLU A 178 12.83 -6.97 1.89
C GLU A 178 11.81 -5.96 2.44
N SER A 179 10.74 -6.43 3.08
CA SER A 179 9.73 -5.58 3.74
C SER A 179 10.09 -5.28 5.21
N GLY A 180 9.58 -4.17 5.76
CA GLY A 180 9.60 -3.94 7.22
C GLY A 180 10.88 -3.36 7.83
N GLY A 181 11.81 -2.82 7.04
CA GLY A 181 13.00 -2.12 7.56
C GLY A 181 14.12 -3.02 8.10
N TYR A 182 13.95 -4.34 8.01
CA TYR A 182 15.03 -5.29 8.24
C TYR A 182 16.15 -5.13 7.19
N GLY A 183 17.39 -5.41 7.59
CA GLY A 183 18.55 -5.32 6.71
C GLY A 183 19.01 -3.90 6.34
N MET A 184 18.48 -2.85 6.99
CA MET A 184 18.83 -1.45 6.75
C MET A 184 20.09 -1.00 7.52
N MET A 185 20.85 -0.08 6.94
CA MET A 185 21.91 0.68 7.62
C MET A 185 21.62 2.18 7.57
N VAL A 186 21.67 2.85 8.72
CA VAL A 186 21.60 4.31 8.82
C VAL A 186 23.02 4.85 8.95
N GLY A 187 23.60 5.29 7.84
CA GLY A 187 25.01 5.72 7.73
C GLY A 187 25.51 6.56 8.90
N PRO A 188 24.85 7.67 9.27
CA PRO A 188 25.33 8.56 10.33
C PRO A 188 25.35 7.94 11.73
N HIS A 189 24.55 6.88 11.96
CA HIS A 189 24.44 6.20 13.25
C HIS A 189 25.12 4.83 13.25
N ALA A 190 25.67 4.40 12.10
CA ALA A 190 26.31 3.10 11.94
C ALA A 190 27.80 3.17 12.28
N THR A 191 28.32 2.07 12.80
CA THR A 191 29.73 1.90 13.11
C THR A 191 30.57 1.72 11.84
N SER A 192 31.88 1.99 11.92
CA SER A 192 32.80 1.72 10.81
C SER A 192 32.81 0.24 10.37
N ALA A 193 32.56 -0.68 11.31
CA ALA A 193 32.44 -2.11 11.00
C ALA A 193 31.20 -2.39 10.14
N GLU A 194 30.06 -1.76 10.45
CA GLU A 194 28.83 -1.86 9.68
C GLU A 194 28.97 -1.25 8.30
N HIS A 195 29.60 -0.08 8.17
CA HIS A 195 29.91 0.51 6.87
C HIS A 195 30.71 -0.45 5.98
N LYS A 196 31.77 -1.08 6.51
CA LYS A 196 32.59 -2.07 5.78
C LYS A 196 31.78 -3.31 5.40
N ARG A 197 30.88 -3.76 6.27
CA ARG A 197 29.99 -4.90 5.99
C ARG A 197 29.04 -4.57 4.83
N PHE A 198 28.34 -3.44 4.89
CA PHE A 198 27.42 -3.03 3.84
C PHE A 198 28.12 -2.73 2.52
N ALA A 199 29.32 -2.15 2.55
CA ALA A 199 30.13 -1.98 1.34
C ALA A 199 30.39 -3.32 0.61
N LYS A 200 30.75 -4.38 1.35
CA LYS A 200 30.95 -5.72 0.79
C LYS A 200 29.65 -6.32 0.25
N LEU A 201 28.53 -6.13 0.96
CA LEU A 201 27.22 -6.63 0.53
C LEU A 201 26.78 -5.98 -0.78
N ILE A 202 26.89 -4.65 -0.87
CA ILE A 202 26.57 -3.88 -2.09
C ILE A 202 27.45 -4.30 -3.27
N GLN A 203 28.74 -4.54 -3.05
CA GLN A 203 29.65 -4.99 -4.11
C GLN A 203 29.32 -6.40 -4.59
N LYS A 204 28.91 -7.28 -3.67
CA LYS A 204 28.57 -8.68 -3.98
C LYS A 204 27.26 -8.80 -4.76
N ASP A 205 26.24 -8.05 -4.36
CA ASP A 205 24.92 -8.07 -5.01
C ASP A 205 24.35 -6.64 -5.16
N PRO A 206 24.86 -5.85 -6.12
CA PRO A 206 24.46 -4.46 -6.27
C PRO A 206 22.98 -4.28 -6.64
N ARG A 207 22.33 -5.28 -7.24
CA ARG A 207 20.93 -5.20 -7.63
C ARG A 207 19.99 -5.22 -6.43
N ASN A 208 20.40 -5.89 -5.36
CA ASN A 208 19.60 -6.00 -4.15
C ASN A 208 19.73 -4.79 -3.21
N TYR A 209 20.49 -3.73 -3.55
CA TYR A 209 20.66 -2.57 -2.68
C TYR A 209 20.33 -1.25 -3.35
N MET A 210 19.70 -0.37 -2.58
CA MET A 210 19.51 1.04 -2.90
C MET A 210 19.90 1.92 -1.70
N ALA A 211 20.17 3.19 -1.96
CA ALA A 211 20.46 4.16 -0.92
C ALA A 211 19.66 5.45 -1.10
N GLN A 212 19.34 6.11 0.01
CA GLN A 212 18.65 7.38 0.05
C GLN A 212 19.39 8.32 1.02
N PRO A 213 19.31 9.65 0.84
CA PRO A 213 19.81 10.57 1.85
C PRO A 213 19.03 10.40 3.16
N THR A 214 19.68 10.72 4.28
CA THR A 214 18.96 10.85 5.55
C THR A 214 18.00 12.04 5.44
N LEU A 215 16.69 11.77 5.54
CA LEU A 215 15.66 12.80 5.45
C LEU A 215 15.43 13.45 6.81
N ALA A 216 15.37 14.78 6.82
CA ALA A 216 14.83 15.53 7.95
C ALA A 216 13.30 15.56 7.83
N LEU A 217 12.62 14.65 8.55
CA LEU A 217 11.16 14.63 8.59
C LEU A 217 10.65 15.89 9.31
N SER A 218 9.55 16.46 8.80
CA SER A 218 8.84 17.53 9.51
C SER A 218 8.32 17.04 10.86
N THR A 219 8.09 17.98 11.77
CA THR A 219 7.61 17.68 13.12
C THR A 219 6.30 18.39 13.42
N SER A 220 5.43 17.76 14.19
CA SER A 220 4.21 18.36 14.74
C SER A 220 4.24 18.34 16.28
N PRO A 221 3.74 19.39 16.96
CA PRO A 221 3.66 19.42 18.42
C PRO A 221 2.88 18.21 18.97
N THR A 222 3.46 17.51 19.92
CA THR A 222 2.87 16.29 20.51
C THR A 222 3.00 16.34 22.02
N LEU A 223 1.87 16.13 22.71
CA LEU A 223 1.83 16.06 24.16
C LEU A 223 2.52 14.77 24.61
N CYS A 224 3.58 14.91 25.41
CA CYS A 224 4.36 13.80 25.93
C CYS A 224 3.92 13.45 27.37
N ASP A 225 4.37 12.29 27.87
CA ASP A 225 3.96 11.76 29.19
C ASP A 225 4.28 12.70 30.38
N ASP A 226 5.24 13.61 30.20
CA ASP A 226 5.61 14.67 31.15
C ASP A 226 4.72 15.92 31.06
N ASN A 227 3.60 15.83 30.33
CA ASN A 227 2.69 16.93 29.99
C ASN A 227 3.37 18.10 29.27
N GLN A 228 4.52 17.89 28.63
CA GLN A 228 5.17 18.89 27.80
C GLN A 228 4.80 18.71 26.33
N MET A 229 4.67 19.85 25.63
CA MET A 229 4.52 19.86 24.18
C MET A 229 5.90 19.85 23.54
N GLU A 230 6.26 18.74 22.90
CA GLU A 230 7.54 18.62 22.18
C GLU A 230 7.31 18.33 20.69
N PRO A 231 8.24 18.74 19.80
CA PRO A 231 8.19 18.34 18.41
C PRO A 231 8.41 16.83 18.27
N ARG A 232 7.56 16.17 17.48
CA ARG A 232 7.71 14.76 17.07
C ARG A 232 7.57 14.62 15.57
N HIS A 233 8.37 13.74 14.98
CA HIS A 233 8.34 13.49 13.54
C HIS A 233 7.01 12.86 13.14
N ILE A 234 6.49 13.30 11.99
CA ILE A 234 5.23 12.80 11.44
C ILE A 234 5.40 12.38 9.98
N ASP A 235 4.52 11.51 9.52
CA ASP A 235 4.23 11.33 8.10
C ASP A 235 2.73 11.34 7.82
N LEU A 236 2.37 11.58 6.56
CA LEU A 236 0.99 11.65 6.11
C LEU A 236 0.74 10.61 5.03
N ARG A 237 -0.32 9.82 5.22
CA ARG A 237 -0.80 8.87 4.22
C ARG A 237 -2.21 9.26 3.77
N PRO A 238 -2.34 9.99 2.66
CA PRO A 238 -3.63 10.16 1.99
C PRO A 238 -4.02 8.88 1.24
N PHE A 239 -5.30 8.76 0.89
CA PHE A 239 -5.79 7.67 0.05
C PHE A 239 -6.34 8.25 -1.26
N ILE A 240 -5.96 7.63 -2.37
CA ILE A 240 -6.40 8.02 -3.71
C ILE A 240 -7.29 6.90 -4.23
N LEU A 241 -8.53 7.24 -4.57
CA LEU A 241 -9.48 6.34 -5.22
C LEU A 241 -9.43 6.60 -6.73
N SER A 242 -9.32 5.53 -7.54
CA SER A 242 -9.23 5.64 -8.99
C SER A 242 -10.02 4.52 -9.65
N GLY A 243 -11.14 4.87 -10.28
CA GLY A 243 -11.97 3.94 -11.07
C GLY A 243 -11.62 3.92 -12.55
N GLY A 244 -10.70 4.76 -12.99
CA GLY A 244 -10.33 4.93 -14.39
C GLY A 244 -9.81 6.34 -14.72
N PRO A 245 -9.55 6.60 -16.01
CA PRO A 245 -9.08 7.92 -16.46
C PRO A 245 -10.06 9.03 -16.06
N GLY A 246 -9.55 10.06 -15.38
CA GLY A 246 -10.34 11.24 -15.00
C GLY A 246 -11.25 11.08 -13.77
N THR A 247 -11.30 9.91 -13.13
CA THR A 247 -12.18 9.65 -11.96
C THR A 247 -11.44 9.62 -10.63
N SER A 248 -10.26 10.23 -10.56
CA SER A 248 -9.44 10.20 -9.35
C SER A 248 -9.97 11.11 -8.27
N TYR A 249 -10.16 10.57 -7.08
CA TYR A 249 -10.52 11.32 -5.87
C TYR A 249 -9.41 11.16 -4.84
N VAL A 250 -9.00 12.27 -4.22
CA VAL A 250 -8.02 12.28 -3.13
C VAL A 250 -8.77 12.64 -1.86
N THR A 251 -8.59 11.85 -0.80
CA THR A 251 -9.21 12.13 0.50
C THR A 251 -8.86 13.53 0.99
N THR A 252 -9.86 14.30 1.42
CA THR A 252 -9.69 15.57 2.15
C THR A 252 -9.31 15.30 3.61
N GLY A 253 -8.22 14.56 3.79
CA GLY A 253 -7.76 13.99 5.06
C GLY A 253 -6.72 12.91 4.80
N GLY A 254 -6.43 12.12 5.82
CA GLY A 254 -5.49 11.02 5.72
C GLY A 254 -5.02 10.56 7.08
N LEU A 255 -4.32 9.42 7.09
CA LEU A 255 -3.70 8.91 8.30
C LEU A 255 -2.39 9.66 8.55
N THR A 256 -2.38 10.59 9.50
CA THR A 256 -1.14 11.16 10.03
C THR A 256 -0.62 10.25 11.12
N ARG A 257 0.62 9.77 10.99
CA ARG A 257 1.30 8.97 12.01
C ARG A 257 2.37 9.80 12.70
N VAL A 258 2.62 9.53 13.97
CA VAL A 258 3.59 10.25 14.79
C VAL A 258 4.56 9.30 15.48
N ALA A 259 5.86 9.61 15.40
CA ALA A 259 6.89 8.90 16.14
C ALA A 259 6.94 9.44 17.58
N LEU A 260 6.31 8.74 18.54
CA LEU A 260 6.15 9.24 19.91
C LEU A 260 7.48 9.34 20.68
N ARG A 261 8.42 8.43 20.40
CA ARG A 261 9.75 8.43 21.04
C ARG A 261 10.59 9.61 20.54
N LYS A 262 11.13 10.40 21.47
CA LYS A 262 12.01 11.54 21.17
C LYS A 262 13.17 11.14 20.25
N GLY A 263 13.33 11.89 19.15
CA GLY A 263 14.37 11.66 18.14
C GLY A 263 14.17 10.43 17.24
N SER A 264 13.09 9.67 17.41
CA SER A 264 12.77 8.53 16.55
C SER A 264 12.18 9.00 15.22
N LEU A 265 12.57 8.32 14.14
CA LEU A 265 11.92 8.44 12.82
C LEU A 265 10.91 7.32 12.56
N VAL A 266 10.74 6.41 13.53
CA VAL A 266 9.84 5.26 13.43
C VAL A 266 8.42 5.69 13.80
N VAL A 267 7.57 5.83 12.80
CA VAL A 267 6.14 6.21 12.92
C VAL A 267 5.20 4.99 12.86
N ASN A 268 5.72 3.78 12.67
CA ASN A 268 4.89 2.58 12.56
C ASN A 268 4.20 2.25 13.89
N SER A 269 2.88 2.10 13.88
CA SER A 269 2.05 1.82 15.06
C SER A 269 2.45 0.52 15.77
N SER A 270 2.87 -0.50 15.02
CA SER A 270 3.38 -1.77 15.57
C SER A 270 4.67 -1.62 16.39
N GLN A 271 5.36 -0.47 16.27
CA GLN A 271 6.61 -0.16 16.97
C GLN A 271 6.46 1.08 17.88
N GLY A 272 5.24 1.36 18.35
CA GLY A 272 4.98 2.46 19.28
C GLY A 272 4.73 3.83 18.63
N GLY A 273 4.37 3.84 17.34
CA GLY A 273 3.84 5.03 16.67
C GLY A 273 2.40 5.34 17.09
N GLY A 274 2.07 6.63 17.19
CA GLY A 274 0.70 7.11 17.39
C GLY A 274 0.07 7.61 16.09
N SER A 275 -1.17 8.07 16.16
CA SER A 275 -1.86 8.75 15.05
C SER A 275 -2.37 10.13 15.49
N LYS A 276 -2.54 11.03 14.51
CA LYS A 276 -3.16 12.34 14.66
C LYS A 276 -4.23 12.51 13.60
N ASP A 277 -5.23 13.32 13.92
CA ASP A 277 -6.18 13.82 12.94
C ASP A 277 -5.48 14.75 11.94
N THR A 278 -5.93 14.74 10.68
CA THR A 278 -5.37 15.54 9.59
C THR A 278 -6.44 16.51 9.11
N TRP A 279 -6.28 17.79 9.44
CA TRP A 279 -7.22 18.82 9.03
C TRP A 279 -6.78 19.46 7.72
N ILE A 280 -7.63 19.33 6.71
CA ILE A 280 -7.54 20.10 5.47
C ILE A 280 -8.50 21.28 5.60
N VAL A 281 -7.96 22.48 5.61
CA VAL A 281 -8.74 23.72 5.77
C VAL A 281 -8.98 24.36 4.42
N ASP A 282 -10.20 24.83 4.19
CA ASP A 282 -10.49 25.71 3.07
C ASP A 282 -9.89 27.09 3.35
N THR A 283 -9.11 27.60 2.40
CA THR A 283 -8.42 28.87 2.51
C THR A 283 -9.17 30.02 1.83
N GLU A 284 -10.25 29.75 1.09
CA GLU A 284 -11.04 30.77 0.37
C GLU A 284 -12.20 31.36 1.20
N GLY A 285 -12.32 30.97 2.48
CA GLY A 285 -13.43 31.34 3.37
C GLY A 285 -13.13 32.33 4.50
N PHE A 286 -12.05 33.12 4.42
CA PHE A 286 -11.72 34.18 5.40
C PHE A 286 -11.85 35.60 4.84
#